data_AF-A0A2X1J6E0-F1
#
_entry.id   AF-A0A2X1J6E0-F1
#
_cell.length_a   1.000
_cell.length_b   1.000
_cell.length_c   1.000
_cell.angle_alpha   90.00
_cell.angle_beta   90.00
_cell.angle_gamma   90.00
#
_symmetry.space_group_name_H-M   'P 1'
#
loop_
_entity.id
_entity.type
_entity.pdbx_description
1 polymer ?
#
loop_
_entity_poly.entity_id
_entity_poly.type
_entity_poly.pdbx_seq_one_letter_code
_entity_poly.pdbx_strand_id
1 'polypeptide(L)' 'MLVDYSKNRITEETLAKLQDLAKECDLAGAIKSMFSGEKINRTENRAVLHVALRNRSNTRFWLMAKT' A
#
# COMPACT_ATOMS: atom_id res chain seq x y z
N MET A 1 4.91 -16.31 -10.27
CA MET A 1 3.53 -16.65 -9.85
C MET A 1 2.58 -16.15 -10.94
N LEU A 2 1.59 -16.94 -11.34
CA LEU A 2 0.55 -16.53 -12.30
C LEU A 2 -0.74 -16.20 -11.56
N VAL A 3 -1.40 -15.10 -11.91
CA VAL A 3 -2.73 -14.74 -11.41
C VAL A 3 -3.64 -14.51 -12.62
N ASP A 4 -4.56 -15.45 -12.86
CA ASP A 4 -5.58 -15.34 -13.90
C ASP A 4 -6.89 -14.79 -13.28
N TYR A 5 -7.26 -13.58 -13.67
CA TYR A 5 -8.50 -12.90 -13.26
C TYR A 5 -9.52 -12.78 -14.41
N SER A 6 -9.33 -13.51 -15.51
CA SER A 6 -10.14 -13.41 -16.74
C SER A 6 -11.61 -13.79 -16.57
N LYS A 7 -11.95 -14.66 -15.60
CA LYS A 7 -13.32 -15.14 -15.37
C LYS A 7 -14.14 -14.29 -14.40
N ASN A 8 -13.75 -13.02 -14.21
CA ASN A 8 -14.52 -12.05 -13.44
C ASN A 8 -15.50 -11.28 -14.33
N ARG A 9 -16.59 -10.77 -13.76
CA ARG A 9 -17.59 -9.96 -14.47
C ARG A 9 -17.08 -8.52 -14.66
N ILE A 10 -15.98 -8.37 -15.40
CA ILE A 10 -15.31 -7.09 -15.68
C ILE A 10 -15.08 -6.93 -17.18
N THR A 11 -15.32 -5.73 -17.69
CA THR A 11 -14.93 -5.33 -19.05
C THR A 11 -13.63 -4.53 -19.00
N GLU A 12 -13.04 -4.23 -20.16
CA GLU A 12 -11.89 -3.31 -20.25
C GLU A 12 -12.23 -1.93 -19.68
N GLU A 13 -13.43 -1.43 -19.95
CA GLU A 13 -13.93 -0.17 -19.39
C GLU A 13 -14.02 -0.23 -17.86
N THR A 14 -14.57 -1.32 -17.30
CA THR A 14 -14.62 -1.50 -15.84
C THR A 14 -13.23 -1.52 -15.24
N LEU A 15 -12.28 -2.20 -15.89
CA LEU A 15 -10.90 -2.27 -15.41
C LEU A 15 -10.22 -0.88 -15.41
N ALA A 16 -10.45 -0.07 -16.45
CA ALA A 16 -9.98 1.32 -16.48
C ALA A 16 -10.57 2.15 -15.34
N LYS A 17 -11.89 2.06 -15.11
CA LYS A 17 -12.55 2.76 -13.99
C LYS A 17 -12.05 2.33 -12.63
N LEU A 18 -11.75 1.04 -12.42
CA LEU A 18 -11.16 0.57 -11.17
C LEU A 18 -9.74 1.12 -10.95
N GLN A 19 -8.95 1.25 -12.01
CA GLN A 19 -7.63 1.90 -11.92
C GLN A 19 -7.75 3.39 -11.63
N ASP A 20 -8.71 4.08 -12.23
CA ASP A 20 -8.94 5.50 -11.97
C ASP A 20 -9.45 5.74 -10.55
N LEU A 21 -10.32 4.87 -10.03
CA LEU A 21 -10.73 4.89 -8.63
C LEU A 21 -9.53 4.72 -7.69
N ALA A 22 -8.61 3.80 -7.99
CA ALA A 22 -7.41 3.61 -7.19
C ALA A 22 -6.51 4.87 -7.18
N LYS A 23 -6.44 5.61 -8.29
CA LYS A 23 -5.75 6.91 -8.37
C LYS A 23 -6.48 7.98 -7.57
N GLU A 24 -7.80 8.07 -7.70
CA GLU A 24 -8.65 9.05 -7.01
C GLU A 24 -8.58 8.88 -5.49
N CYS A 25 -8.52 7.64 -4.99
CA CYS A 25 -8.32 7.34 -3.58
C CYS A 25 -6.86 7.55 -3.08
N ASP A 26 -5.95 8.01 -3.94
CA ASP A 26 -4.51 8.12 -3.65
C ASP A 26 -3.90 6.84 -3.06
N LEU A 27 -4.22 5.68 -3.66
CA LEU A 27 -3.69 4.40 -3.20
C LEU A 27 -2.14 4.39 -3.24
N ALA A 28 -1.54 5.06 -4.23
CA ALA A 28 -0.10 5.20 -4.33
C ALA A 28 0.49 5.97 -3.14
N GLY A 29 -0.12 7.08 -2.73
CA GLY A 29 0.24 7.83 -1.53
C GLY A 29 0.11 6.98 -0.26
N ALA A 30 -1.01 6.26 -0.11
CA ALA A 30 -1.23 5.38 1.04
C ALA A 30 -0.17 4.26 1.15
N ILE A 31 0.18 3.64 0.02
CA ILE A 31 1.28 2.65 -0.04
C ILE A 31 2.59 3.30 0.39
N LYS A 32 2.91 4.49 -0.15
CA LYS A 32 4.13 5.21 0.22
C LYS A 32 4.18 5.54 1.72
N SER A 33 3.09 6.02 2.31
CA SER A 33 2.98 6.30 3.75
C SER A 33 3.22 5.05 4.61
N MET A 34 2.71 3.88 4.18
CA MET A 34 2.99 2.62 4.86
C MET A 34 4.49 2.28 4.80
N PHE A 35 5.09 2.33 3.61
CA PHE A 35 6.51 2.00 3.42
C PHE A 35 7.48 3.05 3.99
N SER A 36 7.05 4.30 4.18
CA SER A 36 7.88 5.34 4.81
C SER A 36 7.90 5.24 6.34
N GLY A 37 6.96 4.50 6.94
CA GLY A 37 6.83 4.39 8.39
C GLY A 37 5.96 5.48 9.02
N GLU A 38 5.13 6.17 8.23
CA GLU A 38 4.13 7.09 8.75
C GLU A 38 3.12 6.38 9.65
N LYS A 39 2.53 7.13 10.58
CA LYS A 39 1.57 6.62 11.56
C LYS A 39 0.17 6.51 10.96
N ILE A 40 0.03 5.60 9.99
CA ILE A 40 -1.24 5.40 9.27
C ILE A 40 -2.33 4.73 10.12
N ASN A 41 -1.95 4.00 11.19
CA ASN A 41 -2.91 3.55 12.19
C ASN A 41 -3.25 4.73 13.11
N ARG A 42 -4.27 5.49 12.72
CA ARG A 42 -4.66 6.75 13.37
C ARG A 42 -5.24 6.57 14.77
N THR A 43 -6.01 5.51 15.00
CA THR A 43 -6.67 5.27 16.30
C THR A 43 -5.66 4.97 17.40
N GLU A 44 -4.57 4.28 17.05
CA GLU A 44 -3.50 3.95 18.01
C GLU A 44 -2.26 4.85 17.87
N ASN A 45 -2.23 5.76 16.90
CA ASN A 45 -1.09 6.62 16.55
C ASN A 45 0.21 5.81 16.32
N ARG A 46 0.13 4.76 15.50
CA ARG A 46 1.21 3.80 15.24
C ARG A 46 1.54 3.67 13.76
N ALA A 47 2.82 3.41 13.47
CA ALA A 47 3.27 2.99 12.15
C ALA A 47 2.87 1.53 11.88
N VAL A 48 2.68 1.18 10.61
CA VAL A 48 2.34 -0.19 10.17
C VAL A 48 3.44 -0.69 9.24
N LEU A 49 4.38 -1.47 9.77
CA LEU A 49 5.63 -1.84 9.10
C LEU A 49 5.91 -3.36 9.07
N HIS A 50 4.88 -4.19 8.86
CA HIS A 50 5.06 -5.63 8.74
C HIS A 50 6.04 -6.02 7.60
N VAL A 51 6.14 -5.19 6.56
CA VAL A 51 7.11 -5.35 5.47
C VAL A 51 8.57 -5.23 5.94
N ALA A 52 8.86 -4.45 6.98
CA ALA A 52 10.21 -4.28 7.50
C ALA A 52 10.77 -5.58 8.09
N LEU A 53 9.92 -6.43 8.69
CA LEU A 53 10.29 -7.73 9.26
C LEU A 53 10.79 -8.73 8.21
N ARG A 54 10.42 -8.52 6.94
CA ARG A 54 10.78 -9.39 5.82
C ARG A 54 11.66 -8.66 4.80
N ASN A 55 12.23 -7.52 5.17
CA ASN A 55 13.06 -6.75 4.27
C ASN A 55 14.44 -7.41 4.06
N ARG A 56 14.59 -8.14 2.96
CA ARG A 56 15.84 -8.83 2.60
C ARG A 56 16.88 -7.91 1.96
N SER A 57 16.49 -6.71 1.49
CA SER A 57 17.43 -5.76 0.88
C SER A 57 18.13 -4.87 1.90
N ASN A 58 17.77 -4.97 3.18
CA ASN A 58 18.29 -4.13 4.28
C ASN A 58 18.19 -2.61 4.02
N THR A 59 17.30 -2.19 3.11
CA THR A 59 16.94 -0.78 2.98
C THR A 59 16.38 -0.25 4.30
N ARG A 60 16.81 0.93 4.70
CA ARG A 60 16.45 1.49 6.01
C ARG A 60 15.01 1.99 5.99
N PHE A 61 14.22 1.51 6.94
CA PHE A 61 12.94 2.11 7.31
C PHE A 61 13.19 3.09 8.46
N TRP A 62 12.70 4.32 8.35
CA TRP A 62 12.82 5.33 9.39
C TRP A 62 11.54 5.34 10.23
N LEU A 63 11.62 4.88 11.47
CA LEU A 63 10.61 5.17 12.47
C LEU A 63 11.03 6.46 13.16
N MET A 64 10.22 7.52 13.03
CA MET A 64 10.33 8.66 13.94
C MET A 64 9.90 8.20 15.33
N ALA A 65 10.83 7.60 16.07
CA ALA A 65 10.69 7.37 17.49
C ALA A 65 10.57 8.75 18.14
N LYS A 66 9.40 9.05 18.68
CA LYS A 66 9.24 10.20 19.58
C LYS A 66 10.19 9.98 20.77
N THR A 67 11.12 10.91 20.97
CA THR A 67 11.50 11.39 22.31
C THR A 67 10.27 11.65 23.17
#